data_AF-A0A951TK26-F1
#
_entry.id   AF-A0A951TK26-F1
#
_cell.length_a   1.000
_cell.length_b   1.000
_cell.length_c   1.000
_cell.angle_alpha   90.00
_cell.angle_beta   90.00
_cell.angle_gamma   90.00
#
_symmetry.space_group_name_H-M   'P 1'
#
loop_
_entity.id
_entity.type
_entity.pdbx_description
1 polymer ?
#
loop_
_entity_poly.entity_id
_entity_poly.type
_entity_poly.pdbx_seq_one_letter_code
_entity_poly.pdbx_strand_id
1 'polypeptide(L)' 'MLNDYHSLRGKPASFWIDTTPQTSFPALQSGLTVDVAIVGAGLAGLTAATLLKAQGKTVAVLEA' A
#
# COMPACT_ATOMS: atom_id res chain seq x y z
N MET A 1 11.67 -15.15 37.91
CA MET A 1 10.92 -13.94 37.52
C MET A 1 10.15 -14.30 36.25
N LEU A 2 8.92 -14.78 36.42
CA LEU A 2 8.07 -15.24 35.31
C LEU A 2 7.40 -14.01 34.71
N ASN A 3 7.66 -13.73 33.43
CA ASN A 3 6.91 -12.72 32.70
C ASN A 3 5.58 -13.33 32.26
N ASP A 4 4.53 -13.09 33.02
CA ASP A 4 3.15 -13.33 32.58
C ASP A 4 2.71 -12.17 31.68
N TYR A 5 3.11 -12.21 30.41
CA TYR A 5 2.51 -11.35 29.39
C TYR A 5 1.08 -11.86 29.16
N HIS A 6 0.09 -11.17 29.72
CA HIS A 6 -1.31 -11.42 29.40
C HIS A 6 -1.50 -11.37 27.88
N SER A 7 -1.79 -12.52 27.27
CA SER A 7 -2.19 -12.58 25.87
C SER A 7 -3.48 -11.80 25.69
N LEU A 8 -3.45 -10.74 24.87
CA LEU A 8 -4.64 -9.99 24.53
C LEU A 8 -5.67 -10.94 23.88
N ARG A 9 -6.93 -10.88 24.33
CA ARG A 9 -8.01 -11.67 23.73
C ARG A 9 -8.31 -11.12 22.34
N GLY A 10 -8.35 -12.00 21.34
CA GLY A 10 -8.65 -11.65 19.95
C GLY A 10 -7.54 -12.10 18.99
N LYS A 11 -7.81 -12.00 17.68
CA LYS A 11 -6.81 -12.25 16.66
C LYS A 11 -5.86 -11.04 16.60
N PRO A 12 -4.53 -11.22 16.67
CA PRO A 12 -3.57 -10.14 16.50
C PRO A 12 -3.45 -9.76 15.02
N ALA A 13 -4.53 -9.22 14.46
CA ALA A 13 -4.62 -8.81 13.06
C ALA A 13 -5.11 -7.36 12.96
N SER A 14 -4.66 -6.67 11.91
CA SER A 14 -5.22 -5.38 11.53
C SER A 14 -6.68 -5.57 11.14
N PHE A 15 -7.59 -4.81 11.73
CA PHE A 15 -9.02 -4.83 11.36
C PHE A 15 -9.19 -4.58 9.86
N TRP A 16 -8.44 -3.61 9.31
CA TRP A 16 -8.45 -3.31 7.88
C TRP A 16 -8.13 -4.54 7.02
N ILE A 17 -7.06 -5.27 7.35
CA ILE A 17 -6.66 -6.48 6.60
C ILE A 17 -7.67 -7.62 6.80
N ASP A 18 -8.26 -7.71 7.99
CA ASP A 18 -9.19 -8.79 8.33
C ASP A 18 -10.58 -8.62 7.70
N THR A 19 -11.01 -7.38 7.46
CA THR A 19 -12.37 -7.09 6.95
C THR A 19 -12.42 -6.62 5.50
N THR A 20 -11.28 -6.42 4.84
CA THR A 20 -11.25 -6.06 3.42
C THR A 20 -10.94 -7.26 2.54
N PRO A 21 -11.60 -7.40 1.37
CA PRO A 21 -11.22 -8.41 0.39
C PRO A 21 -9.77 -8.21 -0.05
N GLN A 22 -9.08 -9.30 -0.39
CA GLN A 22 -7.82 -9.16 -1.10
C GLN A 22 -8.03 -8.43 -2.43
N THR A 23 -7.18 -7.45 -2.68
CA THR A 23 -7.09 -6.77 -3.97
C THR A 23 -6.26 -7.60 -4.93
N SER A 24 -6.67 -7.62 -6.20
CA SER A 24 -5.86 -8.13 -7.30
C SER A 24 -5.88 -7.08 -8.40
N PHE A 25 -4.70 -6.74 -8.91
CA PHE A 25 -4.55 -5.79 -10.00
C PHE A 25 -4.01 -6.51 -11.23
N PRO A 26 -4.48 -6.14 -12.44
CA PRO A 26 -3.91 -6.69 -13.66
C PRO A 26 -2.44 -6.31 -13.75
N ALA A 27 -1.61 -7.28 -14.15
CA ALA A 27 -0.20 -7.03 -14.41
C ALA A 27 -0.05 -6.00 -15.54
N LEU A 28 0.97 -5.14 -15.41
CA LEU A 28 1.34 -4.20 -16.46
C LEU A 28 1.82 -4.97 -17.69
N GLN A 29 1.06 -4.88 -18.80
CA GLN A 29 1.33 -5.68 -20.01
C GLN A 29 2.45 -5.13 -20.89
N SER A 30 2.69 -3.83 -20.84
CA SER A 30 3.72 -3.14 -21.62
C SER A 30 4.37 -2.04 -20.80
N GLY A 31 5.62 -1.71 -21.13
CA GLY A 31 6.34 -0.63 -20.46
C GLY A 31 5.58 0.70 -20.59
N LEU A 32 5.56 1.47 -19.51
CA LEU A 32 4.97 2.81 -19.46
C LEU A 32 6.08 3.83 -19.19
N THR A 33 6.13 4.90 -19.98
CA THR A 33 7.03 6.04 -19.71
C THR A 33 6.26 7.09 -18.93
N VAL A 34 6.80 7.46 -17.77
CA VAL A 34 6.27 8.49 -16.87
C VAL A 34 7.41 9.31 -16.30
N ASP A 35 7.10 10.49 -15.78
CA ASP A 35 8.08 11.30 -15.07
C ASP A 35 8.53 10.63 -13.77
N VAL A 36 7.63 9.92 -13.08
CA VAL A 36 7.90 9.25 -11.80
C VAL A 36 7.19 7.90 -11.71
N ALA A 37 7.93 6.86 -11.34
CA ALA A 37 7.38 5.57 -10.92
C ALA A 37 7.49 5.42 -9.39
N ILE A 38 6.40 4.99 -8.76
CA ILE A 38 6.30 4.77 -7.31
C ILE A 38 6.01 3.28 -7.07
N VAL A 39 6.82 2.66 -6.20
CA VAL A 39 6.63 1.27 -5.78
C VAL A 39 6.00 1.26 -4.39
N GLY A 40 4.80 0.68 -4.28
CA GLY A 40 3.97 0.62 -3.09
C GLY A 40 2.78 1.58 -3.13
N ALA A 41 1.55 1.06 -3.07
CA ALA A 41 0.30 1.80 -3.02
C ALA A 41 -0.23 2.03 -1.58
N GLY A 42 0.67 2.01 -0.59
CA GLY A 42 0.36 2.42 0.77
C GLY A 42 0.16 3.93 0.90
N LEU A 43 -0.10 4.39 2.14
CA LEU A 43 -0.40 5.80 2.45
C LEU A 43 0.68 6.76 1.91
N ALA A 44 1.96 6.44 2.14
CA ALA A 44 3.07 7.26 1.69
C ALA A 44 3.16 7.33 0.15
N GLY A 45 3.01 6.18 -0.52
CA GLY A 45 3.07 6.10 -1.99
C GLY A 45 1.95 6.87 -2.67
N LEU A 46 0.70 6.68 -2.20
CA LEU A 46 -0.45 7.40 -2.73
C LEU A 46 -0.38 8.90 -2.44
N THR A 47 0.07 9.29 -1.24
CA THR A 47 0.25 10.71 -0.91
C THR A 47 1.29 11.36 -1.83
N ALA A 48 2.44 10.71 -2.03
CA ALA A 48 3.46 11.18 -2.96
C ALA A 48 2.91 11.26 -4.40
N ALA A 49 2.18 10.25 -4.87
CA ALA A 49 1.56 10.23 -6.18
C ALA A 49 0.60 11.41 -6.40
N THR A 50 -0.27 11.68 -5.42
CA THR A 50 -1.22 12.79 -5.48
C THR A 50 -0.51 14.15 -5.55
N LEU A 51 0.50 14.37 -4.70
CA LEU A 51 1.25 15.64 -4.68
C LEU A 51 2.03 15.85 -5.98
N LEU A 52 2.71 14.81 -6.50
CA LEU A 52 3.44 14.88 -7.76
C LEU A 52 2.51 15.12 -8.94
N LYS A 53 1.35 14.47 -8.96
CA LYS A 53 0.32 14.68 -9.98
C LYS A 53 -0.20 16.12 -9.95
N ALA A 54 -0.43 16.69 -8.77
CA ALA A 54 -0.85 18.09 -8.60
C ALA A 54 0.21 19.09 -9.10
N GLN A 55 1.49 18.70 -9.11
CA GLN A 55 2.59 19.48 -9.71
C GLN A 55 2.77 19.24 -11.22
N GLY A 56 1.83 18.54 -11.87
CA GLY A 56 1.84 18.32 -13.32
C GLY A 56 2.68 17.13 -13.79
N LYS A 57 3.18 16.29 -12.89
CA LYS A 57 3.91 15.07 -13.27
C LYS A 57 2.97 13.96 -13.73
N THR A 58 3.40 13.20 -14.72
CA THR A 58 2.87 11.87 -15.02
C THR A 58 3.46 10.87 -14.03
N VAL A 59 2.60 10.11 -13.35
CA VAL A 59 3.02 9.22 -12.26
C VAL A 59 2.41 7.84 -12.47
N ALA A 60 3.22 6.79 -12.34
CA ALA A 60 2.78 5.41 -12.26
C ALA A 60 2.99 4.88 -10.83
N VAL A 61 1.98 4.20 -10.26
CA VAL A 61 2.08 3.52 -8.96
C VAL A 61 1.96 2.03 -9.21
N LEU A 62 2.88 1.24 -8.66
CA LEU A 62 2.91 -0.22 -8.77
C LEU A 62 2.78 -0.85 -7.38
N GLU A 63 1.91 -1.85 -7.25
CA GLU A 63 1.68 -2.64 -6.03
C GLU A 63 1.55 -4.13 -6.40
N ALA A 64 1.93 -5.01 -5.48
CA ALA A 64 1.95 -6.46 -5.67
C ALA A 64 0.65 -7.15 -5.22
#